data_AF-B7GGK4-F1
#
_entry.id   AF-B7GGK4-F1
#
_cell.length_a   1.000
_cell.length_b   1.000
_cell.length_c   1.000
_cell.angle_alpha   90.00
_cell.angle_beta   90.00
_cell.angle_gamma   90.00
#
_symmetry.space_group_name_H-M   'P 1'
#
loop_
_entity.id
_entity.type
_entity.pdbx_description
1 polymer ?
#
loop_
_entity_poly.entity_id
_entity_poly.type
_entity_poly.pdbx_seq_one_letter_code
_entity_poly.pdbx_strand_id
1 'polypeptide(L)'
;MRSLRMWRVAFISMLLFLGVSAGALYYQWDEYHTEATKQSVLQHDIEATFTGKTIEVVHHIRGAVADTYEVTVPKEVTNISCAKKKTCVEQKNGKTIVDASKTNILSLTYRVSIVPKEPLFIPQWLIRFHTTQPQQTNVSLTDVVHPKGMWAADGKLVGYVHKPSFSFFMWEKKDGQTVPLYFQSQPLQPTFNGDLVVYAIKPLHETALSFWKESDVQTLIVTSSRLQYMTPTFVIIPDTSSFSDVQRAYVRVQLQHRFPNSTVPDWVWDLLVSYMTKTEPVAKRAKLVFQQLQQTLTKEQQQTFWTLVNKNDGQPLTLKKLDEWLGEAYEGNTTFFQNEEPYMTFTERKMLVVNDVKLPNAHVLLKDDQQLFPFIPIMRTLGYTVQRSGEAVFIEKGNARWRFFINSTNAVIREWDGTLYVERTEFPKWFSVYISETTEEIHVIGQ
;
A
#
# COMPACT_ATOMS: atom_id res chain seq x y z
N MET A 1 -6.24 -54.39 59.78
CA MET A 1 -6.51 -52.93 59.77
C MET A 1 -5.62 -52.08 58.84
N ARG A 2 -4.35 -52.44 58.54
CA ARG A 2 -3.49 -51.64 57.65
C ARG A 2 -3.90 -51.63 56.15
N SER A 3 -4.43 -52.73 55.62
CA SER A 3 -4.85 -52.84 54.21
C SER A 3 -6.05 -51.96 53.86
N LEU A 4 -7.06 -51.88 54.74
CA LEU A 4 -8.24 -51.02 54.53
C LEU A 4 -7.89 -49.52 54.49
N ARG A 5 -6.84 -49.11 55.22
CA ARG A 5 -6.39 -47.71 55.28
C ARG A 5 -5.63 -47.33 54.01
N MET A 6 -4.82 -48.23 53.47
CA MET A 6 -4.11 -48.02 52.20
C MET A 6 -5.07 -47.91 51.00
N TRP A 7 -6.12 -48.74 50.96
CA TRP A 7 -7.12 -48.67 49.87
C TRP A 7 -7.93 -47.36 49.89
N ARG A 8 -8.33 -46.89 51.08
CA ARG A 8 -9.02 -45.59 51.21
C ARG A 8 -8.15 -44.42 50.76
N VAL A 9 -6.85 -44.43 51.09
CA VAL A 9 -5.91 -43.41 50.63
C VAL A 9 -5.71 -43.47 49.11
N ALA A 10 -5.60 -44.66 48.54
CA ALA A 10 -5.48 -44.83 47.08
C ALA A 10 -6.75 -44.34 46.35
N PHE A 11 -7.93 -44.65 46.87
CA PHE A 11 -9.21 -44.23 46.25
C PHE A 11 -9.41 -42.71 46.32
N ILE A 12 -9.10 -42.08 47.45
CA ILE A 12 -9.17 -40.62 47.61
C ILE A 12 -8.15 -39.93 46.69
N SER A 13 -6.93 -40.47 46.60
CA SER A 13 -5.89 -39.95 45.69
C SER A 13 -6.31 -40.04 44.22
N MET A 14 -6.93 -41.15 43.81
CA MET A 14 -7.44 -41.33 42.45
C MET A 14 -8.58 -40.36 42.11
N LEU A 15 -9.51 -40.13 43.05
CA LEU A 15 -10.58 -39.14 42.88
C LEU A 15 -10.04 -37.71 42.79
N LEU A 16 -9.02 -37.37 43.60
CA LEU A 16 -8.35 -36.07 43.53
C LEU A 16 -7.65 -35.88 42.18
N PHE A 17 -6.95 -36.90 41.69
CA PHE A 17 -6.32 -36.85 40.37
C PHE A 17 -7.35 -36.66 39.26
N LEU A 18 -8.44 -37.43 39.28
CA LEU A 18 -9.53 -37.29 38.30
C LEU A 18 -10.19 -35.91 38.36
N GLY A 19 -10.41 -35.37 39.56
CA GLY A 19 -10.97 -34.04 39.76
C GLY A 19 -10.08 -32.93 39.21
N VAL A 20 -8.77 -32.99 39.49
CA VAL A 20 -7.80 -32.02 38.97
C VAL A 20 -7.66 -32.13 37.45
N SER A 21 -7.59 -33.35 36.90
CA SER A 21 -7.53 -33.56 35.45
C SER A 21 -8.80 -33.11 34.75
N ALA A 22 -9.99 -33.37 35.31
CA ALA A 22 -11.25 -32.90 34.75
C ALA A 22 -11.38 -31.38 34.82
N GLY A 23 -10.93 -30.76 35.93
CA GLY A 23 -10.89 -29.30 36.06
C GLY A 23 -9.92 -28.64 35.08
N ALA A 24 -8.74 -29.23 34.88
CA ALA A 24 -7.77 -28.75 33.90
C ALA A 24 -8.28 -28.90 32.46
N LEU A 25 -8.92 -30.03 32.13
CA LEU A 25 -9.56 -30.25 30.83
C LEU A 25 -10.73 -29.29 30.60
N TYR A 26 -11.53 -29.02 31.62
CA TYR A 26 -12.61 -28.04 31.54
C TYR A 26 -12.06 -26.63 31.32
N TYR A 27 -11.01 -26.23 32.05
CA TYR A 27 -10.38 -24.94 31.89
C TYR A 27 -9.76 -24.78 30.49
N GLN A 28 -9.06 -25.81 29.99
CA GLN A 28 -8.54 -25.83 28.62
C GLN A 28 -9.64 -25.78 27.57
N TRP A 29 -10.77 -26.45 27.80
CA TRP A 29 -11.93 -26.42 26.91
C TRP A 29 -12.65 -25.07 26.92
N ASP A 30 -12.85 -24.47 28.09
CA ASP A 30 -13.46 -23.16 28.29
C ASP A 30 -12.58 -22.05 27.70
N GLU A 31 -11.27 -22.10 27.92
CA GLU A 31 -10.29 -21.20 27.32
C GLU A 31 -10.27 -21.33 25.78
N TYR A 32 -10.23 -22.55 25.26
CA TYR A 32 -10.34 -22.80 23.80
C TYR A 32 -11.65 -22.28 23.21
N HIS A 33 -12.79 -22.47 23.89
CA HIS A 33 -14.08 -21.93 23.44
C HIS A 33 -14.18 -20.40 23.54
N THR A 34 -13.61 -19.82 24.60
CA THR A 34 -13.68 -18.38 24.88
C THR A 34 -12.70 -17.57 24.03
N GLU A 35 -11.53 -18.13 23.70
CA GLU A 35 -10.60 -17.51 22.74
C GLU A 35 -11.12 -17.61 21.30
N ALA A 36 -11.71 -18.75 20.91
CA ALA A 36 -12.34 -18.90 19.59
C ALA A 36 -13.50 -17.90 19.34
N THR A 37 -14.10 -17.34 20.39
CA THR A 37 -15.18 -16.36 20.29
C THR A 37 -14.72 -14.89 20.33
N LYS A 38 -13.48 -14.57 20.74
CA LYS A 38 -13.04 -13.17 20.91
C LYS A 38 -12.49 -12.51 19.64
N GLN A 39 -12.19 -13.29 18.59
CA GLN A 39 -11.87 -12.81 17.24
C GLN A 39 -12.22 -13.93 16.25
N SER A 40 -13.52 -14.20 16.04
CA SER A 40 -13.87 -15.25 15.07
C SER A 40 -13.42 -14.81 13.68
N VAL A 41 -12.59 -15.62 13.03
CA VAL A 41 -12.23 -15.44 11.62
C VAL A 41 -13.43 -15.89 10.79
N LEU A 42 -13.79 -15.13 9.75
CA LEU A 42 -14.78 -15.58 8.78
C LEU A 42 -14.12 -16.62 7.89
N GLN A 43 -14.41 -17.90 8.12
CA GLN A 43 -13.82 -19.01 7.40
C GLN A 43 -14.68 -19.38 6.20
N HIS A 44 -14.07 -19.40 5.01
CA HIS A 44 -14.66 -19.78 3.74
C HIS A 44 -14.07 -21.13 3.31
N ASP A 45 -14.87 -22.19 3.38
CA ASP A 45 -14.50 -23.50 2.82
C ASP A 45 -15.26 -23.69 1.50
N ILE A 46 -14.51 -23.80 0.41
CA ILE A 46 -15.05 -23.83 -0.96
C ILE A 46 -14.70 -25.17 -1.58
N GLU A 47 -15.73 -25.89 -2.01
CA GLU A 47 -15.62 -27.13 -2.76
C GLU A 47 -16.09 -26.89 -4.18
N ALA A 48 -15.19 -27.05 -5.14
CA ALA A 48 -15.43 -26.76 -6.54
C ALA A 48 -15.20 -28.00 -7.41
N THR A 49 -16.07 -28.21 -8.40
CA THR A 49 -15.92 -29.27 -9.41
C THR A 49 -15.99 -28.68 -10.80
N PHE A 50 -14.90 -28.80 -11.56
CA PHE A 50 -14.83 -28.37 -12.95
C PHE A 50 -15.29 -29.47 -13.90
N THR A 51 -16.30 -29.15 -14.71
CA THR A 51 -16.98 -30.07 -15.64
C THR A 51 -16.75 -29.68 -17.11
N GLY A 52 -15.75 -28.84 -17.38
CA GLY A 52 -15.37 -28.40 -18.73
C GLY A 52 -16.01 -27.08 -19.15
N LYS A 53 -17.33 -26.94 -18.92
CA LYS A 53 -18.08 -25.70 -19.24
C LYS A 53 -18.50 -24.92 -18.01
N THR A 54 -18.53 -25.57 -16.85
CA THR A 54 -18.96 -24.95 -15.60
C THR A 54 -18.08 -25.40 -14.44
N ILE A 55 -17.90 -24.51 -13.47
CA ILE A 55 -17.45 -24.89 -12.13
C ILE A 55 -18.68 -24.91 -11.24
N GLU A 56 -19.00 -26.08 -10.69
CA GLU A 56 -20.03 -26.22 -9.66
C GLU A 56 -19.40 -25.97 -8.30
N VAL A 57 -19.99 -25.08 -7.50
CA VAL A 57 -19.38 -24.60 -6.25
C VAL A 57 -20.34 -24.81 -5.08
N VAL A 58 -19.83 -25.41 -4.02
CA VAL A 58 -20.41 -25.44 -2.68
C VAL A 58 -19.51 -24.60 -1.77
N HIS A 59 -20.07 -23.58 -1.15
CA HIS A 59 -19.34 -22.60 -0.36
C HIS A 59 -19.93 -22.54 1.05
N HIS A 60 -19.18 -23.08 2.00
CA HIS A 60 -19.49 -23.05 3.42
C HIS A 60 -18.79 -21.88 4.09
N ILE A 61 -19.52 -21.15 4.93
CA ILE A 61 -19.05 -19.97 5.64
C ILE A 61 -19.32 -20.15 7.13
N ARG A 62 -18.28 -20.00 7.95
CA ARG A 62 -18.33 -20.19 9.41
C ARG A 62 -17.74 -18.99 10.13
N GLY A 63 -18.08 -18.84 11.41
CA GLY A 63 -17.54 -17.78 12.26
C GLY A 63 -18.17 -16.41 11.98
N ALA A 64 -19.31 -16.34 11.30
CA ALA A 64 -20.05 -15.10 11.08
C ALA A 64 -20.45 -14.43 12.40
N VAL A 65 -20.16 -13.13 12.53
CA VAL A 65 -20.52 -12.30 13.69
C VAL A 65 -21.64 -11.31 13.39
N ALA A 66 -21.88 -11.03 12.11
CA ALA A 66 -22.95 -10.16 11.66
C ALA A 66 -24.12 -10.98 11.15
N ASP A 67 -25.34 -10.48 11.38
CA ASP A 67 -26.57 -11.10 10.86
C ASP A 67 -26.66 -11.01 9.34
N THR A 68 -26.07 -9.98 8.74
CA THR A 68 -26.09 -9.76 7.29
C THR A 68 -24.74 -9.29 6.78
N TYR A 69 -24.32 -9.80 5.63
CA TYR A 69 -23.11 -9.38 4.95
C TYR A 69 -23.44 -8.74 3.60
N GLU A 70 -22.79 -7.63 3.28
CA GLU A 70 -22.77 -7.10 1.92
C GLU A 70 -21.83 -7.97 1.08
N VAL A 71 -22.27 -8.34 -0.13
CA VAL A 71 -21.51 -9.22 -1.01
C VAL A 71 -21.39 -8.66 -2.42
N THR A 72 -20.36 -9.09 -3.15
CA THR A 72 -20.28 -8.92 -4.60
C THR A 72 -20.34 -10.28 -5.28
N VAL A 73 -21.34 -10.45 -6.14
CA VAL A 73 -21.53 -11.63 -6.98
C VAL A 73 -20.90 -11.36 -8.35
N PRO A 74 -19.86 -12.12 -8.77
CA PRO A 74 -19.30 -12.02 -10.12
C PRO A 74 -20.35 -12.29 -11.20
N LYS A 75 -20.18 -11.71 -12.39
CA LYS A 75 -21.15 -11.83 -13.50
C LYS A 75 -21.29 -13.27 -14.02
N GLU A 76 -20.23 -14.04 -13.87
CA GLU A 76 -20.11 -15.42 -14.30
C GLU A 76 -20.85 -16.40 -13.37
N VAL A 77 -21.20 -15.95 -12.16
CA VAL A 77 -21.91 -16.74 -11.14
C VAL A 77 -23.41 -16.71 -11.38
N THR A 78 -24.01 -17.90 -11.45
CA THR A 78 -25.44 -18.12 -11.71
C THR A 78 -25.99 -19.20 -10.78
N ASN A 79 -27.33 -19.31 -10.72
CA ASN A 79 -28.02 -20.37 -10.00
C ASN A 79 -27.65 -20.46 -8.51
N ILE A 80 -27.50 -19.31 -7.85
CA ILE A 80 -27.19 -19.25 -6.42
C ILE A 80 -28.38 -19.77 -5.62
N SER A 81 -28.11 -20.71 -4.72
CA SER A 81 -29.09 -21.29 -3.80
C SER A 81 -28.47 -21.46 -2.41
N CYS A 82 -29.32 -21.50 -1.38
CA CYS A 82 -28.91 -21.78 -0.01
C CYS A 82 -29.59 -23.04 0.51
N ALA A 83 -28.96 -23.72 1.47
CA ALA A 83 -29.40 -25.01 2.00
C ALA A 83 -30.91 -25.12 2.33
N LYS A 84 -31.57 -24.03 2.75
CA LYS A 84 -33.00 -24.01 3.10
C LYS A 84 -33.88 -23.10 2.23
N LYS A 85 -33.31 -22.33 1.30
CA LYS A 85 -34.05 -21.35 0.47
C LYS A 85 -33.48 -21.28 -0.95
N LYS A 86 -34.36 -21.22 -1.95
CA LYS A 86 -33.98 -21.01 -3.36
C LYS A 86 -33.33 -19.64 -3.61
N THR A 87 -33.59 -18.65 -2.76
CA THR A 87 -33.01 -17.31 -2.84
C THR A 87 -32.59 -16.85 -1.45
N CYS A 88 -31.30 -16.55 -1.29
CA CYS A 88 -30.70 -16.02 -0.05
C CYS A 88 -29.76 -14.83 -0.30
N VAL A 89 -29.56 -14.50 -1.58
CA VAL A 89 -28.89 -13.29 -2.02
C VAL A 89 -29.99 -12.30 -2.38
N GLU A 90 -30.10 -11.22 -1.62
CA GLU A 90 -31.16 -10.23 -1.78
C GLU A 90 -30.57 -8.87 -2.19
N GLN A 91 -31.34 -8.07 -2.93
CA GLN A 91 -31.00 -6.67 -3.20
C GLN A 91 -31.68 -5.78 -2.17
N LYS A 92 -30.89 -5.01 -1.41
CA LYS A 92 -31.39 -4.05 -0.42
C LYS A 92 -30.64 -2.73 -0.58
N ASN A 93 -31.38 -1.65 -0.85
CA ASN A 93 -30.82 -0.29 -1.05
C ASN A 93 -29.71 -0.23 -2.12
N GLY A 94 -29.84 -0.98 -3.22
CA GLY A 94 -28.84 -1.05 -4.29
C GLY A 94 -27.60 -1.89 -3.96
N LYS A 95 -27.57 -2.54 -2.80
CA LYS A 95 -26.50 -3.45 -2.36
C LYS A 95 -26.99 -4.89 -2.39
N THR A 96 -26.10 -5.79 -2.74
CA THR A 96 -26.36 -7.24 -2.68
C THR A 96 -26.00 -7.74 -1.28
N ILE A 97 -26.92 -8.39 -0.59
CA ILE A 97 -26.74 -8.86 0.78
C ILE A 97 -27.00 -10.36 0.90
N VAL A 98 -26.34 -10.99 1.87
CA VAL A 98 -26.59 -12.37 2.30
C VAL A 98 -26.96 -12.39 3.77
N ASP A 99 -28.05 -13.06 4.08
CA ASP A 99 -28.53 -13.28 5.45
C ASP A 99 -27.77 -14.47 6.08
N ALA A 100 -27.03 -14.18 7.15
CA ALA A 100 -26.33 -15.15 7.98
C ALA A 100 -27.03 -15.33 9.34
N SER A 101 -28.15 -14.64 9.59
CA SER A 101 -28.89 -14.73 10.85
C SER A 101 -29.38 -16.17 11.07
N LYS A 102 -29.22 -16.65 12.31
CA LYS A 102 -29.77 -17.94 12.80
C LYS A 102 -29.06 -19.21 12.31
N THR A 103 -27.84 -19.13 11.76
CA THR A 103 -27.06 -20.32 11.40
C THR A 103 -25.60 -20.21 11.81
N ASN A 104 -25.06 -21.25 12.48
CA ASN A 104 -23.62 -21.34 12.76
C ASN A 104 -22.79 -21.56 11.49
N ILE A 105 -23.42 -22.06 10.41
CA ILE A 105 -22.80 -22.32 9.11
C ILE A 105 -23.76 -21.85 8.00
N LEU A 106 -23.34 -20.87 7.22
CA LEU A 106 -24.02 -20.47 5.99
C LEU A 106 -23.49 -21.32 4.84
N SER A 107 -24.37 -21.84 3.98
CA SER A 107 -23.97 -22.69 2.85
C SER A 107 -24.62 -22.19 1.57
N LEU A 108 -23.79 -21.80 0.60
CA LEU A 108 -24.18 -21.35 -0.72
C LEU A 108 -23.82 -22.41 -1.76
N THR A 109 -24.68 -22.62 -2.74
CA THR A 109 -24.38 -23.44 -3.92
C THR A 109 -24.64 -22.64 -5.18
N TYR A 110 -23.68 -22.60 -6.09
CA TYR A 110 -23.77 -21.81 -7.33
C TYR A 110 -22.95 -22.42 -8.46
N ARG A 111 -23.15 -21.91 -9.68
CA ARG A 111 -22.41 -22.33 -10.88
C ARG A 111 -21.69 -21.15 -11.50
N VAL A 112 -20.43 -21.36 -11.87
CA VAL A 112 -19.62 -20.40 -12.62
C VAL A 112 -19.57 -20.86 -14.07
N SER A 113 -20.02 -20.00 -14.99
CA SER A 113 -19.97 -20.29 -16.42
C SER A 113 -18.56 -20.06 -16.95
N ILE A 114 -17.99 -21.06 -17.64
CA ILE A 114 -16.64 -21.00 -18.18
C ILE A 114 -16.70 -20.89 -19.70
N VAL A 115 -16.02 -19.87 -20.24
CA VAL A 115 -15.75 -19.78 -21.67
C VAL A 115 -14.47 -20.57 -21.96
N PRO A 116 -14.54 -21.67 -22.74
CA PRO A 116 -13.37 -22.49 -23.01
C PRO A 116 -12.33 -21.70 -23.82
N LYS A 117 -11.19 -21.42 -23.19
CA LYS A 117 -10.03 -20.74 -23.76
C LYS A 117 -8.76 -21.32 -23.13
N GLU A 118 -7.67 -21.33 -23.89
CA GLU A 118 -6.35 -21.80 -23.44
C GLU A 118 -5.34 -20.63 -23.49
N PRO A 119 -4.63 -20.29 -22.39
CA PRO A 119 -4.91 -20.75 -21.04
C PRO A 119 -6.26 -20.22 -20.53
N LEU A 120 -6.85 -20.94 -19.59
CA LEU A 120 -8.05 -20.53 -18.89
C LEU A 120 -7.64 -19.68 -17.68
N PHE A 121 -8.11 -18.44 -17.63
CA PHE A 121 -7.87 -17.54 -16.51
C PHE A 121 -9.19 -16.97 -16.00
N ILE A 122 -9.45 -17.16 -14.71
CA ILE A 122 -10.71 -16.80 -14.06
C ILE A 122 -10.39 -15.86 -12.88
N PRO A 123 -10.36 -14.54 -13.10
CA PRO A 123 -9.94 -13.59 -12.06
C PRO A 123 -10.96 -13.48 -10.91
N GLN A 124 -12.24 -13.71 -11.18
CA GLN A 124 -13.32 -13.59 -10.21
C GLN A 124 -14.35 -14.69 -10.44
N TRP A 125 -14.52 -15.59 -9.47
CA TRP A 125 -15.49 -16.69 -9.54
C TRP A 125 -16.15 -17.02 -8.20
N LEU A 126 -15.67 -16.42 -7.12
CA LEU A 126 -16.20 -16.54 -5.77
C LEU A 126 -17.06 -15.33 -5.43
N ILE A 127 -18.11 -15.56 -4.65
CA ILE A 127 -18.90 -14.48 -4.04
C ILE A 127 -18.04 -13.84 -2.95
N ARG A 128 -17.78 -12.53 -3.09
CA ARG A 128 -16.92 -11.76 -2.16
C ARG A 128 -17.74 -11.20 -1.02
N PHE A 129 -17.24 -11.30 0.22
CA PHE A 129 -17.88 -10.77 1.42
C PHE A 129 -17.16 -9.50 1.87
N HIS A 130 -17.90 -8.39 1.95
CA HIS A 130 -17.37 -7.10 2.39
C HIS A 130 -17.54 -6.99 3.90
N THR A 131 -16.44 -7.15 4.63
CA THR A 131 -16.40 -7.05 6.09
C THR A 131 -15.02 -6.65 6.57
N THR A 132 -14.96 -6.03 7.75
CA THR A 132 -13.72 -5.74 8.49
C THR A 132 -13.23 -6.93 9.30
N GLN A 133 -14.03 -7.99 9.40
CA GLN A 133 -13.66 -9.24 10.04
C GLN A 133 -12.55 -9.94 9.23
N PRO A 134 -11.48 -10.44 9.88
CA PRO A 134 -10.45 -11.23 9.19
C PRO A 134 -11.08 -12.42 8.46
N GLN A 135 -10.57 -12.73 7.26
CA GLN A 135 -11.11 -13.80 6.41
C GLN A 135 -10.03 -14.83 6.09
N GLN A 136 -10.41 -16.10 6.12
CA GLN A 136 -9.56 -17.20 5.66
C GLN A 136 -10.32 -18.03 4.63
N THR A 137 -9.69 -18.32 3.50
CA THR A 137 -10.32 -19.01 2.38
C THR A 137 -9.56 -20.29 2.06
N ASN A 138 -10.25 -21.42 2.15
CA ASN A 138 -9.77 -22.72 1.72
C ASN A 138 -10.54 -23.12 0.46
N VAL A 139 -9.82 -23.40 -0.62
CA VAL A 139 -10.42 -23.80 -1.90
C VAL A 139 -9.96 -25.21 -2.22
N SER A 140 -10.90 -26.09 -2.48
CA SER A 140 -10.66 -27.40 -3.09
C SER A 140 -11.30 -27.44 -4.47
N LEU A 141 -10.56 -27.93 -5.47
CA LEU A 141 -11.00 -28.02 -6.86
C LEU A 141 -10.76 -29.43 -7.39
N THR A 142 -11.82 -30.06 -7.87
CA THR A 142 -11.77 -31.33 -8.60
C THR A 142 -11.96 -31.07 -10.10
N ASP A 143 -11.00 -31.45 -10.93
CA ASP A 143 -11.09 -31.42 -12.38
C ASP A 143 -11.31 -32.82 -12.93
N VAL A 144 -12.49 -33.09 -13.48
CA VAL A 144 -12.85 -34.39 -14.10
C VAL A 144 -12.65 -34.42 -15.61
N VAL A 145 -12.21 -33.31 -16.21
CA VAL A 145 -12.07 -33.15 -17.67
C VAL A 145 -10.61 -33.26 -18.10
N HIS A 146 -9.68 -32.68 -17.33
CA HIS A 146 -8.26 -32.65 -17.66
C HIS A 146 -7.42 -33.33 -16.58
N PRO A 147 -7.40 -34.68 -16.52
CA PRO A 147 -6.68 -35.41 -15.48
C PRO A 147 -5.15 -35.22 -15.47
N LYS A 148 -4.59 -34.52 -16.46
CA LYS A 148 -3.15 -34.19 -16.57
C LYS A 148 -2.86 -32.68 -16.62
N GLY A 149 -3.89 -31.83 -16.64
CA GLY A 149 -3.69 -30.39 -16.64
C GLY A 149 -3.30 -29.89 -15.25
N MET A 150 -2.76 -28.68 -15.19
CA MET A 150 -2.32 -28.08 -13.93
C MET A 150 -3.14 -26.83 -13.63
N TRP A 151 -3.80 -26.83 -12.48
CA TRP A 151 -4.43 -25.64 -11.92
C TRP A 151 -3.48 -24.93 -10.95
N ALA A 152 -3.51 -23.62 -10.99
CA ALA A 152 -2.84 -22.74 -10.04
C ALA A 152 -3.84 -21.70 -9.56
N ALA A 153 -3.66 -21.23 -8.33
CA ALA A 153 -4.54 -20.24 -7.73
C ALA A 153 -3.76 -19.25 -6.87
N ASP A 154 -4.36 -18.10 -6.61
CA ASP A 154 -3.85 -17.15 -5.63
C ASP A 154 -4.06 -17.68 -4.21
N GLY A 155 -3.03 -18.35 -3.68
CA GLY A 155 -3.00 -18.93 -2.35
C GLY A 155 -1.91 -19.99 -2.24
N LYS A 156 -1.61 -20.42 -1.02
CA LYS A 156 -0.65 -21.49 -0.75
C LYS A 156 -1.23 -22.82 -1.22
N LEU A 157 -0.55 -23.50 -2.15
CA LEU A 157 -0.91 -24.87 -2.53
C LEU A 157 -0.58 -25.82 -1.37
N VAL A 158 -1.60 -26.42 -0.76
CA VAL A 158 -1.46 -27.31 0.40
C VAL A 158 -1.65 -28.78 0.06
N GLY A 159 -2.21 -29.09 -1.11
CA GLY A 159 -2.33 -30.47 -1.59
C GLY A 159 -2.75 -30.56 -3.04
N TYR A 160 -2.23 -31.56 -3.75
CA TYR A 160 -2.71 -31.92 -5.08
C TYR A 160 -2.54 -33.42 -5.34
N VAL A 161 -3.46 -34.00 -6.11
CA VAL A 161 -3.45 -35.41 -6.48
C VAL A 161 -3.91 -35.56 -7.91
N HIS A 162 -3.17 -36.34 -8.71
CA HIS A 162 -3.60 -36.77 -10.04
C HIS A 162 -4.05 -38.23 -10.01
N LYS A 163 -5.24 -38.50 -10.51
CA LYS A 163 -5.80 -39.83 -10.76
C LYS A 163 -6.19 -39.97 -12.23
N PRO A 164 -6.34 -41.20 -12.77
CA PRO A 164 -6.72 -41.39 -14.16
C PRO A 164 -8.02 -40.70 -14.57
N SER A 165 -8.98 -40.58 -13.65
CA SER A 165 -10.31 -40.01 -13.89
C SER A 165 -10.49 -38.57 -13.43
N PHE A 166 -9.60 -38.04 -12.58
CA PHE A 166 -9.70 -36.66 -12.09
C PHE A 166 -8.37 -36.16 -11.53
N SER A 167 -8.24 -34.84 -11.44
CA SER A 167 -7.22 -34.19 -10.61
C SER A 167 -7.88 -33.41 -9.48
N PHE A 168 -7.23 -33.36 -8.33
CA PHE A 168 -7.69 -32.63 -7.15
C PHE A 168 -6.62 -31.65 -6.71
N PHE A 169 -7.02 -30.43 -6.35
CA PHE A 169 -6.14 -29.36 -5.91
C PHE A 169 -6.74 -28.67 -4.68
N MET A 170 -5.89 -28.23 -3.76
CA MET A 170 -6.31 -27.55 -2.55
C MET A 170 -5.37 -26.37 -2.24
N TRP A 171 -5.96 -25.20 -2.03
CA TRP A 171 -5.26 -23.96 -1.69
C TRP A 171 -5.81 -23.32 -0.43
N GLU A 172 -4.92 -22.68 0.33
CA GLU A 172 -5.28 -21.86 1.49
C GLU A 172 -4.81 -20.42 1.27
N LYS A 173 -5.70 -19.46 1.55
CA LYS A 173 -5.39 -18.03 1.49
C LYS A 173 -5.84 -17.33 2.76
N LYS A 174 -4.91 -16.61 3.38
CA LYS A 174 -5.18 -15.68 4.49
C LYS A 174 -5.48 -14.29 3.95
N ASP A 175 -6.38 -13.57 4.62
CA ASP A 175 -6.67 -12.15 4.37
C ASP A 175 -7.08 -11.81 2.92
N GLY A 176 -7.71 -12.79 2.24
CA GLY A 176 -7.99 -12.72 0.82
C GLY A 176 -9.46 -12.95 0.48
N GLN A 177 -10.08 -11.97 -0.19
CA GLN A 177 -11.45 -12.08 -0.72
C GLN A 177 -11.52 -12.70 -2.12
N THR A 178 -10.39 -12.85 -2.79
CA THR A 178 -10.33 -13.35 -4.17
C THR A 178 -9.25 -14.41 -4.30
N VAL A 179 -9.60 -15.49 -5.00
CA VAL A 179 -8.68 -16.58 -5.36
C VAL A 179 -8.75 -16.77 -6.87
N PRO A 180 -8.13 -15.90 -7.70
CA PRO A 180 -8.04 -16.13 -9.14
C PRO A 180 -7.57 -17.55 -9.46
N LEU A 181 -8.17 -18.16 -10.48
CA LEU A 181 -7.75 -19.47 -10.99
C LEU A 181 -7.06 -19.33 -12.34
N TYR A 182 -6.01 -20.11 -12.53
CA TYR A 182 -5.31 -20.28 -13.78
C TYR A 182 -5.22 -21.76 -14.12
N PHE A 183 -5.46 -22.09 -15.39
CA PHE A 183 -5.30 -23.43 -15.91
C PHE A 183 -4.66 -23.40 -17.28
N GLN A 184 -3.79 -24.39 -17.51
CA GLN A 184 -3.37 -24.75 -18.85
C GLN A 184 -3.22 -26.27 -18.99
N SER A 185 -3.51 -26.74 -20.20
CA SER A 185 -3.43 -28.13 -20.63
C SER A 185 -1.99 -28.64 -20.67
N GLN A 186 -1.04 -27.78 -21.05
CA GLN A 186 0.39 -28.11 -20.95
C GLN A 186 0.80 -28.10 -19.48
N PRO A 187 1.30 -29.21 -18.91
CA PRO A 187 1.59 -29.28 -17.48
C PRO A 187 2.72 -28.31 -17.10
N LEU A 188 2.41 -27.39 -16.19
CA LEU A 188 3.41 -26.60 -15.47
C LEU A 188 3.91 -27.43 -14.29
N GLN A 189 5.21 -27.43 -14.05
CA GLN A 189 5.81 -28.10 -12.90
C GLN A 189 5.83 -27.15 -11.71
N PRO A 190 5.13 -27.47 -10.59
CA PRO A 190 5.20 -26.67 -9.38
C PRO A 190 6.54 -26.89 -8.67
N THR A 191 7.21 -25.79 -8.32
CA THR A 191 8.43 -25.77 -7.51
C THR A 191 8.18 -24.97 -6.23
N PHE A 192 8.43 -25.58 -5.08
CA PHE A 192 8.15 -25.00 -3.76
C PHE A 192 9.39 -24.31 -3.19
N ASN A 193 9.23 -23.07 -2.75
CA ASN A 193 10.30 -22.23 -2.19
C ASN A 193 9.79 -21.48 -0.94
N GLY A 194 9.69 -22.19 0.18
CA GLY A 194 9.02 -21.66 1.37
C GLY A 194 7.52 -21.49 1.10
N ASP A 195 7.00 -20.28 1.23
CA ASP A 195 5.60 -19.95 0.95
C ASP A 195 5.32 -19.61 -0.53
N LEU A 196 6.37 -19.44 -1.35
CA LEU A 196 6.26 -19.22 -2.78
C LEU A 196 6.16 -20.56 -3.54
N VAL A 197 5.15 -20.67 -4.41
CA VAL A 197 5.01 -21.75 -5.39
C VAL A 197 5.20 -21.18 -6.79
N VAL A 198 6.16 -21.75 -7.53
CA VAL A 198 6.45 -21.36 -8.92
C VAL A 198 5.94 -22.44 -9.86
N TYR A 199 5.03 -22.08 -10.76
CA TYR A 199 4.53 -22.93 -11.83
C TYR A 199 5.20 -22.53 -13.14
N ALA A 200 6.05 -23.39 -13.69
CA ALA A 200 6.76 -23.13 -14.94
C ALA A 200 6.97 -24.42 -15.74
N ILE A 201 7.17 -24.29 -17.06
CA ILE A 201 7.53 -25.45 -17.92
C ILE A 201 8.92 -25.98 -17.54
N LYS A 202 9.83 -25.07 -17.20
CA LYS A 202 11.18 -25.36 -16.72
C LYS A 202 11.42 -24.59 -15.42
N PRO A 203 12.18 -25.15 -14.47
CA PRO A 203 12.57 -24.42 -13.26
C PRO A 203 13.25 -23.09 -13.61
N LEU A 204 12.94 -22.04 -12.83
CA LEU A 204 13.58 -20.74 -12.99
C LEU A 204 15.01 -20.79 -12.45
N HIS A 205 15.89 -19.94 -13.02
CA HIS A 205 17.22 -19.71 -12.48
C HIS A 205 17.15 -19.02 -11.11
N GLU A 206 18.09 -19.35 -10.21
CA GLU A 206 18.10 -18.85 -8.83
C GLU A 206 18.10 -17.32 -8.73
N THR A 207 18.75 -16.63 -9.67
CA THR A 207 18.79 -15.16 -9.73
C THR A 207 17.42 -14.52 -9.97
N ALA A 208 16.55 -15.16 -10.76
CA ALA A 208 15.18 -14.68 -10.94
C ALA A 208 14.32 -15.01 -9.72
N LEU A 209 14.64 -16.13 -9.05
CA LEU A 209 13.89 -16.64 -7.92
C LEU A 209 14.13 -15.87 -6.62
N SER A 210 15.35 -15.35 -6.40
CA SER A 210 15.70 -14.61 -5.18
C SER A 210 14.79 -13.40 -4.94
N PHE A 211 14.50 -12.62 -5.99
CA PHE A 211 13.57 -11.50 -5.90
C PHE A 211 12.18 -11.92 -5.41
N TRP A 212 11.64 -13.01 -5.96
CA TRP A 212 10.30 -13.48 -5.60
C TRP A 212 10.27 -14.08 -4.19
N LYS A 213 11.35 -14.75 -3.77
CA LYS A 213 11.51 -15.28 -2.40
C LYS A 213 11.49 -14.19 -1.33
N GLU A 214 11.97 -12.98 -1.67
CA GLU A 214 11.96 -11.81 -0.78
C GLU A 214 10.68 -10.97 -0.88
N SER A 215 9.73 -11.39 -1.73
CA SER A 215 8.48 -10.68 -1.98
C SER A 215 7.28 -11.36 -1.30
N ASP A 216 6.15 -10.68 -1.27
CA ASP A 216 4.88 -11.25 -0.77
C ASP A 216 4.17 -12.19 -1.76
N VAL A 217 4.78 -12.49 -2.91
CA VAL A 217 4.19 -13.42 -3.89
C VAL A 217 4.13 -14.83 -3.31
N GLN A 218 2.93 -15.40 -3.30
CA GLN A 218 2.68 -16.79 -2.91
C GLN A 218 2.62 -17.71 -4.12
N THR A 219 2.15 -17.22 -5.26
CA THR A 219 2.08 -18.01 -6.49
C THR A 219 2.59 -17.21 -7.69
N LEU A 220 3.60 -17.75 -8.36
CA LEU A 220 4.17 -17.23 -9.59
C LEU A 220 3.93 -18.24 -10.73
N ILE A 221 3.35 -17.78 -11.83
CA ILE A 221 3.11 -18.57 -13.02
C ILE A 221 3.94 -17.99 -14.16
N VAL A 222 4.84 -18.79 -14.71
CA VAL A 222 5.62 -18.46 -15.90
C VAL A 222 5.14 -19.34 -17.04
N THR A 223 4.51 -18.72 -18.02
CA THR A 223 3.78 -19.42 -19.10
C THR A 223 4.21 -18.93 -20.48
N SER A 224 4.08 -19.78 -21.50
CA SER A 224 4.27 -19.40 -22.91
C SER A 224 3.13 -18.51 -23.46
N SER A 225 2.05 -18.35 -22.69
CA SER A 225 0.97 -17.42 -23.01
C SER A 225 1.41 -15.96 -22.87
N ARG A 226 0.78 -15.07 -23.64
CA ARG A 226 0.92 -13.60 -23.50
C ARG A 226 0.13 -13.02 -22.32
N LEU A 227 -0.56 -13.87 -21.53
CA LEU A 227 -1.31 -13.41 -20.37
C LEU A 227 -0.36 -12.84 -19.31
N GLN A 228 -0.64 -11.61 -18.90
CA GLN A 228 0.04 -10.97 -17.78
C GLN A 228 -1.01 -10.52 -16.76
N TYR A 229 -0.78 -10.86 -15.50
CA TYR A 229 -1.65 -10.49 -14.40
C TYR A 229 -0.83 -10.41 -13.12
N MET A 230 -1.04 -9.40 -12.29
CA MET A 230 -0.25 -9.19 -11.08
C MET A 230 -1.14 -8.64 -9.97
N THR A 231 -1.12 -9.33 -8.84
CA THR A 231 -1.55 -8.83 -7.53
C THR A 231 -0.35 -8.92 -6.59
N PRO A 232 -0.45 -8.39 -5.36
CA PRO A 232 0.60 -8.55 -4.36
C PRO A 232 1.01 -10.01 -4.11
N THR A 233 0.07 -10.96 -4.20
CA THR A 233 0.29 -12.37 -3.84
C THR A 233 0.29 -13.34 -5.03
N PHE A 234 -0.17 -12.90 -6.21
CA PHE A 234 -0.35 -13.77 -7.37
C PHE A 234 0.09 -13.11 -8.67
N VAL A 235 1.04 -13.75 -9.35
CA VAL A 235 1.69 -13.20 -10.54
C VAL A 235 1.64 -14.23 -11.68
N ILE A 236 1.19 -13.77 -12.85
CA ILE A 236 1.27 -14.48 -14.12
C ILE A 236 2.10 -13.63 -15.07
N ILE A 237 3.16 -14.23 -15.63
CA ILE A 237 4.03 -13.58 -16.61
C ILE A 237 4.32 -14.51 -17.80
N PRO A 238 4.43 -13.93 -19.01
CA PRO A 238 5.00 -14.62 -20.16
C PRO A 238 6.46 -15.01 -19.90
N ASP A 239 6.87 -16.19 -20.37
CA ASP A 239 8.26 -16.69 -20.35
C ASP A 239 9.23 -15.86 -21.20
N THR A 240 8.69 -15.02 -22.08
CA THR A 240 9.42 -14.06 -22.92
C THR A 240 9.61 -12.69 -22.26
N SER A 241 9.08 -12.48 -21.05
CA SER A 241 9.16 -11.19 -20.37
C SER A 241 10.58 -10.89 -19.88
N SER A 242 11.00 -9.63 -20.00
CA SER A 242 12.21 -9.16 -19.32
C SER A 242 12.00 -9.16 -17.80
N PHE A 243 12.91 -9.80 -17.07
CA PHE A 243 12.83 -9.86 -15.61
C PHE A 243 12.85 -8.48 -14.96
N SER A 244 13.66 -7.53 -15.48
CA SER A 244 13.71 -6.15 -14.97
C SER A 244 12.37 -5.43 -15.09
N ASP A 245 11.68 -5.63 -16.21
CA ASP A 245 10.42 -4.94 -16.50
C ASP A 245 9.29 -5.52 -15.65
N VAL A 246 9.30 -6.83 -15.47
CA VAL A 246 8.40 -7.55 -14.56
C VAL A 246 8.62 -7.09 -13.12
N GLN A 247 9.87 -6.99 -12.66
CA GLN A 247 10.20 -6.50 -11.33
C GLN A 247 9.67 -5.08 -11.10
N ARG A 248 9.89 -4.15 -12.06
CA ARG A 248 9.34 -2.78 -11.97
C ARG A 248 7.82 -2.78 -11.92
N ALA A 249 7.17 -3.56 -12.78
CA ALA A 249 5.72 -3.67 -12.82
C ALA A 249 5.15 -4.22 -11.50
N TYR A 250 5.80 -5.22 -10.92
CA TYR A 250 5.38 -5.81 -9.65
C TYR A 250 5.59 -4.85 -8.47
N VAL A 251 6.71 -4.13 -8.41
CA VAL A 251 6.93 -3.08 -7.39
C VAL A 251 5.85 -2.00 -7.47
N ARG A 252 5.40 -1.66 -8.69
CA ARG A 252 4.27 -0.73 -8.87
C ARG A 252 2.97 -1.29 -8.27
N VAL A 253 2.68 -2.57 -8.47
CA VAL A 253 1.49 -3.23 -7.88
C VAL A 253 1.56 -3.19 -6.35
N GLN A 254 2.73 -3.45 -5.77
CA GLN A 254 2.96 -3.35 -4.33
C GLN A 254 2.73 -1.94 -3.79
N LEU A 255 3.26 -0.92 -4.49
CA LEU A 255 3.04 0.49 -4.13
C LEU A 255 1.56 0.89 -4.20
N GLN A 256 0.84 0.45 -5.24
CA GLN A 256 -0.59 0.75 -5.39
C GLN A 256 -1.45 0.04 -4.33
N HIS A 257 -1.03 -1.14 -3.89
CA HIS A 257 -1.67 -1.84 -2.79
C HIS A 257 -1.43 -1.12 -1.45
N ARG A 258 -0.19 -0.69 -1.20
CA ARG A 258 0.21 0.08 -0.01
C ARG A 258 -0.52 1.43 0.11
N PHE A 259 -0.71 2.12 -1.02
CA PHE A 259 -1.40 3.40 -1.06
C PHE A 259 -2.74 3.29 -1.81
N PRO A 260 -3.77 2.67 -1.20
CA PRO A 260 -5.06 2.47 -1.86
C PRO A 260 -5.74 3.80 -2.15
N ASN A 261 -6.56 3.84 -3.21
CA ASN A 261 -7.34 5.02 -3.62
C ASN A 261 -6.51 6.30 -3.89
N SER A 262 -5.21 6.14 -4.19
CA SER A 262 -4.32 7.26 -4.51
C SER A 262 -4.64 7.89 -5.85
N THR A 263 -4.65 9.22 -5.89
CA THR A 263 -4.94 10.02 -7.10
C THR A 263 -3.70 10.81 -7.52
N VAL A 264 -2.57 10.12 -7.72
CA VAL A 264 -1.33 10.73 -8.18
C VAL A 264 -1.06 10.41 -9.66
N PRO A 265 -0.40 11.31 -10.41
CA PRO A 265 0.00 11.05 -11.79
C PRO A 265 0.94 9.85 -11.93
N ASP A 266 0.98 9.25 -13.12
CA ASP A 266 1.84 8.10 -13.43
C ASP A 266 3.34 8.34 -13.17
N TRP A 267 3.81 9.57 -13.35
CA TRP A 267 5.21 9.91 -13.09
C TRP A 267 5.58 9.78 -11.60
N VAL A 268 4.62 9.93 -10.68
CA VAL A 268 4.86 9.73 -9.25
C VAL A 268 5.08 8.24 -8.96
N TRP A 269 4.25 7.37 -9.54
CA TRP A 269 4.46 5.92 -9.40
C TRP A 269 5.81 5.50 -9.96
N ASP A 270 6.21 6.03 -11.12
CA ASP A 270 7.51 5.76 -11.71
C ASP A 270 8.68 6.23 -10.81
N LEU A 271 8.56 7.41 -10.20
CA LEU A 271 9.53 7.90 -9.21
C LEU A 271 9.68 6.95 -8.02
N LEU A 272 8.55 6.51 -7.43
CA LEU A 272 8.55 5.60 -6.29
C LEU A 272 9.13 4.22 -6.65
N VAL A 273 8.74 3.67 -7.81
CA VAL A 273 9.27 2.40 -8.33
C VAL A 273 10.78 2.49 -8.50
N SER A 274 11.26 3.58 -9.10
CA SER A 274 12.68 3.81 -9.33
C SER A 274 13.48 3.92 -8.03
N TYR A 275 12.93 4.59 -7.02
CA TYR A 275 13.53 4.59 -5.69
C TYR A 275 13.64 3.17 -5.10
N MET A 276 12.52 2.42 -5.07
CA MET A 276 12.49 1.07 -4.48
C MET A 276 13.36 0.05 -5.22
N THR A 277 13.44 0.17 -6.55
CA THR A 277 14.26 -0.73 -7.38
C THR A 277 15.70 -0.25 -7.55
N LYS A 278 16.06 0.92 -7.01
CA LYS A 278 17.38 1.57 -7.20
C LYS A 278 17.75 1.72 -8.68
N THR A 279 16.77 2.08 -9.51
CA THR A 279 16.95 2.31 -10.94
C THR A 279 16.52 3.72 -11.31
N GLU A 280 16.93 4.20 -12.48
CA GLU A 280 16.47 5.51 -12.94
C GLU A 280 14.96 5.50 -13.27
N PRO A 281 14.26 6.64 -13.09
CA PRO A 281 12.90 6.81 -13.60
C PRO A 281 12.85 6.75 -15.13
N VAL A 282 11.73 6.30 -15.69
CA VAL A 282 11.48 6.27 -17.13
C VAL A 282 10.83 7.57 -17.59
N ALA A 283 9.85 8.06 -16.84
CA ALA A 283 9.09 9.26 -17.15
C ALA A 283 9.97 10.52 -17.02
N LYS A 284 9.88 11.41 -18.00
CA LYS A 284 10.69 12.65 -18.05
C LYS A 284 10.55 13.50 -16.78
N ARG A 285 9.34 13.67 -16.26
CA ARG A 285 9.08 14.43 -15.03
C ARG A 285 9.67 13.73 -13.81
N ALA A 286 9.51 12.41 -13.71
CA ALA A 286 10.08 11.62 -12.63
C ALA A 286 11.62 11.71 -12.60
N LYS A 287 12.28 11.70 -13.77
CA LYS A 287 13.73 11.91 -13.88
C LYS A 287 14.16 13.28 -13.34
N LEU A 288 13.45 14.35 -13.73
CA LEU A 288 13.73 15.70 -13.25
C LEU A 288 13.58 15.78 -11.74
N VAL A 289 12.47 15.27 -11.19
CA VAL A 289 12.21 15.25 -9.75
C VAL A 289 13.27 14.45 -9.00
N PHE A 290 13.65 13.28 -9.52
CA PHE A 290 14.69 12.44 -8.93
C PHE A 290 16.04 13.17 -8.89
N GLN A 291 16.41 13.88 -9.97
CA GLN A 291 17.63 14.70 -10.00
C GLN A 291 17.56 15.86 -9.00
N GLN A 292 16.42 16.55 -8.90
CA GLN A 292 16.23 17.64 -7.94
C GLN A 292 16.35 17.14 -6.49
N LEU A 293 15.77 15.98 -6.15
CA LEU A 293 15.95 15.34 -4.85
C LEU A 293 17.42 15.06 -4.56
N GLN A 294 18.16 14.53 -5.53
CA GLN A 294 19.59 14.21 -5.37
C GLN A 294 20.49 15.44 -5.22
N GLN A 295 20.14 16.54 -5.89
CA GLN A 295 20.94 17.78 -5.90
C GLN A 295 20.64 18.67 -4.69
N THR A 296 19.39 18.70 -4.23
CA THR A 296 18.92 19.65 -3.21
C THR A 296 18.99 19.08 -1.80
N LEU A 297 18.74 17.78 -1.64
CA LEU A 297 18.70 17.14 -0.33
C LEU A 297 20.01 16.43 -0.01
N THR A 298 20.42 16.50 1.25
CA THR A 298 21.50 15.63 1.77
C THR A 298 21.07 14.16 1.75
N LYS A 299 22.03 13.22 1.85
CA LYS A 299 21.70 11.79 1.92
C LYS A 299 20.80 11.46 3.11
N GLU A 300 20.97 12.14 4.24
CA GLU A 300 20.15 11.97 5.44
C GLU A 300 18.72 12.46 5.19
N GLN A 301 18.55 13.64 4.61
CA GLN A 301 17.24 14.18 4.25
C GLN A 301 16.52 13.29 3.22
N GLN A 302 17.23 12.78 2.21
CA GLN A 302 16.66 11.81 1.26
C GLN A 302 16.18 10.57 2.01
N GLN A 303 17.00 10.01 2.91
CA GLN A 303 16.62 8.83 3.69
C GLN A 303 15.41 9.10 4.59
N THR A 304 15.33 10.27 5.22
CA THR A 304 14.17 10.71 6.01
C THR A 304 12.93 10.79 5.16
N PHE A 305 12.98 11.48 4.01
CA PHE A 305 11.86 11.59 3.08
C PHE A 305 11.31 10.22 2.68
N TRP A 306 12.18 9.31 2.26
CA TRP A 306 11.77 7.98 1.86
C TRP A 306 11.27 7.10 3.00
N THR A 307 11.79 7.32 4.21
CA THR A 307 11.28 6.66 5.42
C THR A 307 9.86 7.13 5.74
N LEU A 308 9.59 8.43 5.61
CA LEU A 308 8.25 8.99 5.78
C LEU A 308 7.28 8.43 4.74
N VAL A 309 7.68 8.36 3.46
CA VAL A 309 6.89 7.71 2.41
C VAL A 309 6.57 6.26 2.80
N ASN A 310 7.57 5.48 3.23
CA ASN A 310 7.39 4.05 3.53
C ASN A 310 6.55 3.75 4.77
N LYS A 311 6.50 4.66 5.77
CA LYS A 311 5.77 4.44 7.03
C LYS A 311 4.25 4.64 6.92
N ASN A 312 3.76 5.27 5.86
CA ASN A 312 2.35 5.68 5.74
C ASN A 312 1.50 4.68 4.92
N ASP A 313 1.57 3.39 5.29
CA ASP A 313 0.77 2.33 4.67
C ASP A 313 -0.74 2.49 4.93
N GLY A 314 -1.55 2.00 4.01
CA GLY A 314 -3.02 1.98 4.08
C GLY A 314 -3.69 3.34 3.81
N GLN A 315 -2.92 4.41 3.59
CA GLN A 315 -3.47 5.73 3.31
C GLN A 315 -3.33 6.10 1.82
N PRO A 316 -4.27 6.89 1.26
CA PRO A 316 -4.09 7.44 -0.08
C PRO A 316 -2.89 8.37 -0.14
N LEU A 317 -2.08 8.18 -1.18
CA LEU A 317 -1.00 9.07 -1.58
C LEU A 317 -1.57 10.25 -2.36
N THR A 318 -1.07 11.45 -2.05
CA THR A 318 -1.41 12.69 -2.76
C THR A 318 -0.14 13.51 -2.96
N LEU A 319 -0.13 14.40 -3.95
CA LEU A 319 0.98 15.34 -4.16
C LEU A 319 1.22 16.22 -2.92
N LYS A 320 0.15 16.61 -2.22
CA LYS A 320 0.23 17.35 -0.96
C LYS A 320 1.03 16.60 0.11
N LYS A 321 0.74 15.32 0.31
CA LYS A 321 1.46 14.50 1.30
C LYS A 321 2.94 14.36 0.95
N LEU A 322 3.27 14.24 -0.34
CA LEU A 322 4.65 14.21 -0.79
C LEU A 322 5.38 15.51 -0.45
N ASP A 323 4.74 16.67 -0.63
CA ASP A 323 5.27 17.97 -0.22
C ASP A 323 5.37 18.10 1.31
N GLU A 324 4.39 17.63 2.07
CA GLU A 324 4.42 17.60 3.54
C GLU A 324 5.61 16.77 4.05
N TRP A 325 5.81 15.55 3.53
CA TRP A 325 6.94 14.70 3.90
C TRP A 325 8.30 15.23 3.42
N LEU A 326 8.33 15.84 2.24
CA LEU A 326 9.54 16.46 1.70
C LEU A 326 9.93 17.68 2.57
N GLY A 327 8.94 18.49 2.96
CA GLY A 327 9.12 19.61 3.87
C GLY A 327 9.58 19.15 5.25
N GLU A 328 9.04 18.05 5.79
CA GLU A 328 9.50 17.46 7.05
C GLU A 328 10.95 16.98 6.98
N ALA A 329 11.33 16.32 5.89
CA ALA A 329 12.70 15.88 5.69
C ALA A 329 13.70 17.03 5.57
N TYR A 330 13.29 18.16 5.00
CA TYR A 330 14.14 19.35 4.83
C TYR A 330 14.04 20.36 6.00
N GLU A 331 13.08 20.19 6.91
CA GLU A 331 12.70 21.17 7.95
C GLU A 331 12.11 22.49 7.42
N GLY A 332 11.45 22.43 6.26
CA GLY A 332 10.79 23.57 5.62
C GLY A 332 9.36 23.29 5.18
N ASN A 333 8.81 24.20 4.37
CA ASN A 333 7.58 24.05 3.61
C ASN A 333 7.90 24.06 2.12
N THR A 334 7.18 23.27 1.33
CA THR A 334 7.33 23.22 -0.13
C THR A 334 6.00 22.89 -0.80
N THR A 335 5.87 23.26 -2.07
CA THR A 335 4.73 22.91 -2.96
C THR A 335 5.23 22.27 -4.27
N PHE A 336 6.46 21.74 -4.24
CA PHE A 336 7.20 21.24 -5.40
C PHE A 336 6.44 20.16 -6.18
N PHE A 337 5.81 19.22 -5.47
CA PHE A 337 4.99 18.17 -6.09
C PHE A 337 3.63 18.72 -6.55
N GLN A 338 2.95 19.52 -5.72
CA GLN A 338 1.61 20.04 -6.00
C GLN A 338 1.56 20.98 -7.21
N ASN A 339 2.50 21.92 -7.29
CA ASN A 339 2.55 22.91 -8.37
C ASN A 339 3.35 22.42 -9.59
N GLU A 340 3.96 21.24 -9.50
CA GLU A 340 4.89 20.72 -10.50
C GLU A 340 6.01 21.72 -10.84
N GLU A 341 6.56 22.39 -9.81
CA GLU A 341 7.60 23.41 -10.00
C GLU A 341 8.83 22.84 -10.74
N PRO A 342 9.49 23.62 -11.60
CA PRO A 342 10.67 23.16 -12.33
C PRO A 342 11.89 22.95 -11.42
N TYR A 343 11.92 23.63 -10.27
CA TYR A 343 13.01 23.59 -9.30
C TYR A 343 12.47 23.35 -7.90
N MET A 344 13.19 22.55 -7.12
CA MET A 344 12.85 22.31 -5.73
C MET A 344 13.18 23.52 -4.88
N THR A 345 12.18 24.05 -4.20
CA THR A 345 12.31 25.23 -3.34
C THR A 345 11.68 24.95 -1.98
N PHE A 346 12.30 25.51 -0.95
CA PHE A 346 11.84 25.39 0.42
C PHE A 346 11.67 26.77 1.02
N THR A 347 10.62 26.92 1.81
CA THR A 347 10.37 28.12 2.60
C THR A 347 10.40 27.79 4.07
N GLU A 348 10.75 28.78 4.87
CA GLU A 348 10.77 28.67 6.32
C GLU A 348 9.37 28.45 6.88
N ARG A 349 9.29 27.66 7.96
CA ARG A 349 8.01 27.36 8.63
C ARG A 349 7.56 28.49 9.55
N LYS A 350 8.53 29.24 10.08
CA LYS A 350 8.32 30.34 11.01
C LYS A 350 7.59 31.50 10.36
N MET A 351 6.75 32.19 11.12
CA MET A 351 6.05 33.38 10.64
C MET A 351 7.00 34.58 10.59
N LEU A 352 7.10 35.24 9.43
CA LEU A 352 7.81 36.51 9.30
C LEU A 352 7.00 37.67 9.92
N VAL A 353 7.63 38.40 10.82
CA VAL A 353 7.07 39.57 11.51
C VAL A 353 8.00 40.76 11.32
N VAL A 354 7.46 41.91 10.90
CA VAL A 354 8.24 43.12 10.65
C VAL A 354 7.66 44.28 11.46
N ASN A 355 8.44 44.84 12.40
CA ASN A 355 7.96 45.85 13.36
C ASN A 355 6.57 45.48 13.96
N ASP A 356 6.47 44.27 14.51
CA ASP A 356 5.25 43.69 15.10
C ASP A 356 4.07 43.45 14.11
N VAL A 357 4.28 43.64 12.81
CA VAL A 357 3.31 43.31 11.77
C VAL A 357 3.60 41.94 11.18
N LYS A 358 2.67 40.99 11.35
CA LYS A 358 2.76 39.65 10.76
C LYS A 358 2.55 39.71 9.24
N LEU A 359 3.40 39.01 8.48
CA LEU A 359 3.35 38.97 7.02
C LEU A 359 3.01 37.54 6.52
N PRO A 360 1.76 37.05 6.64
CA PRO A 360 1.38 35.66 6.37
C PRO A 360 1.73 35.13 4.98
N ASN A 361 1.83 36.02 3.98
CA ASN A 361 2.12 35.67 2.59
C ASN A 361 3.57 35.95 2.18
N ALA A 362 4.43 36.38 3.11
CA ALA A 362 5.83 36.67 2.86
C ALA A 362 6.69 35.61 3.55
N HIS A 363 7.18 34.67 2.74
CA HIS A 363 7.95 33.54 3.24
C HIS A 363 9.45 33.77 3.02
N VAL A 364 10.25 33.41 4.03
CA VAL A 364 11.71 33.35 3.90
C VAL A 364 12.04 32.09 3.09
N LEU A 365 12.83 32.25 2.03
CA LEU A 365 13.27 31.16 1.17
C LEU A 365 14.53 30.52 1.78
N LEU A 366 14.56 29.19 1.86
CA LEU A 366 15.68 28.38 2.32
C LEU A 366 16.42 27.83 1.09
N LYS A 367 17.69 28.21 0.93
CA LYS A 367 18.49 27.78 -0.21
C LYS A 367 19.98 27.77 0.13
N ASP A 368 20.67 26.67 -0.19
CA ASP A 368 22.13 26.52 0.01
C ASP A 368 22.57 26.88 1.45
N ASP A 369 21.79 26.45 2.45
CA ASP A 369 21.94 26.78 3.88
C ASP A 369 21.82 28.29 4.21
N GLN A 370 21.27 29.09 3.30
CA GLN A 370 20.99 30.52 3.47
C GLN A 370 19.50 30.77 3.64
N GLN A 371 19.19 31.75 4.50
CA GLN A 371 17.86 32.33 4.61
C GLN A 371 17.78 33.60 3.76
N LEU A 372 16.91 33.58 2.77
CA LEU A 372 16.67 34.66 1.83
C LEU A 372 15.34 35.32 2.18
N PHE A 373 15.40 36.57 2.62
CA PHE A 373 14.27 37.33 3.13
C PHE A 373 13.53 38.07 2.00
N PRO A 374 12.19 37.99 1.93
CA PRO A 374 11.40 38.63 0.87
C PRO A 374 11.52 40.15 0.98
N PHE A 375 12.29 40.76 0.08
CA PHE A 375 12.80 42.11 0.23
C PHE A 375 11.70 43.17 0.18
N ILE A 376 10.84 43.12 -0.86
CA ILE A 376 9.82 44.16 -1.09
C ILE A 376 8.80 44.23 0.08
N PRO A 377 8.18 43.12 0.53
CA PRO A 377 7.22 43.16 1.64
C PRO A 377 7.83 43.71 2.94
N ILE A 378 9.05 43.30 3.27
CA ILE A 378 9.74 43.76 4.48
C ILE A 378 10.01 45.27 4.39
N MET A 379 10.64 45.71 3.29
CA MET A 379 11.02 47.12 3.12
C MET A 379 9.81 48.05 3.12
N ARG A 380 8.71 47.67 2.48
CA ARG A 380 7.46 48.45 2.51
C ARG A 380 6.90 48.56 3.93
N THR A 381 6.94 47.46 4.70
CA THR A 381 6.47 47.45 6.10
C THR A 381 7.37 48.31 7.00
N LEU A 382 8.67 48.38 6.71
CA LEU A 382 9.62 49.27 7.38
C LEU A 382 9.53 50.75 6.94
N GLY A 383 8.56 51.09 6.08
CA GLY A 383 8.28 52.44 5.61
C GLY A 383 9.15 52.91 4.43
N TYR A 384 9.80 52.00 3.71
CA TYR A 384 10.56 52.32 2.50
C TYR A 384 9.66 52.25 1.25
N THR A 385 9.93 53.12 0.29
CA THR A 385 9.39 52.98 -1.07
C THR A 385 10.37 52.16 -1.90
N VAL A 386 9.87 51.10 -2.56
CA VAL A 386 10.68 50.23 -3.42
C VAL A 386 10.08 50.21 -4.82
N GLN A 387 10.88 50.61 -5.82
CA GLN A 387 10.50 50.62 -7.24
C GLN A 387 11.52 49.82 -8.06
N ARG A 388 11.03 48.99 -8.99
CA ARG A 388 11.87 48.26 -9.95
C ARG A 388 11.76 48.90 -11.32
N SER A 389 12.90 49.11 -11.98
CA SER A 389 12.97 49.52 -13.37
C SER A 389 14.04 48.69 -14.09
N GLY A 390 13.60 47.72 -14.88
CA GLY A 390 14.48 46.72 -15.49
C GLY A 390 15.20 45.89 -14.43
N GLU A 391 16.53 45.87 -14.49
CA GLU A 391 17.41 45.17 -13.56
C GLU A 391 17.81 45.99 -12.33
N ALA A 392 17.36 47.25 -12.25
CA ALA A 392 17.66 48.13 -11.13
C ALA A 392 16.49 48.22 -10.15
N VAL A 393 16.82 48.19 -8.86
CA VAL A 393 15.90 48.37 -7.74
C VAL A 393 16.27 49.67 -7.04
N PHE A 394 15.33 50.59 -7.00
CA PHE A 394 15.43 51.90 -6.37
C PHE A 394 14.68 51.87 -5.05
N ILE A 395 15.34 52.31 -3.98
CA ILE A 395 14.80 52.28 -2.62
C ILE A 395 14.95 53.66 -2.00
N GLU A 396 13.89 54.15 -1.36
CA GLU A 396 13.87 55.47 -0.74
C GLU A 396 13.24 55.44 0.65
N LYS A 397 13.83 56.17 1.61
CA LYS A 397 13.23 56.49 2.92
C LYS A 397 13.74 57.84 3.41
N GLY A 398 12.83 58.80 3.56
CA GLY A 398 13.21 60.19 3.81
C GLY A 398 14.11 60.73 2.71
N ASN A 399 15.30 61.23 3.08
CA ASN A 399 16.29 61.75 2.12
C ASN A 399 17.28 60.69 1.62
N ALA A 400 17.24 59.47 2.14
CA ALA A 400 18.16 58.42 1.76
C ALA A 400 17.62 57.66 0.52
N ARG A 401 18.50 57.46 -0.45
CA ARG A 401 18.22 56.77 -1.71
C ARG A 401 19.29 55.71 -1.97
N TRP A 402 18.86 54.52 -2.35
CA TRP A 402 19.74 53.42 -2.76
C TRP A 402 19.36 52.92 -4.14
N ARG A 403 20.36 52.38 -4.84
CA ARG A 403 20.18 51.69 -6.12
C ARG A 403 20.99 50.40 -6.13
N PHE A 404 20.31 49.28 -6.34
CA PHE A 404 20.93 47.96 -6.48
C PHE A 404 20.62 47.36 -7.85
N PHE A 405 21.53 46.51 -8.35
CA PHE A 405 21.36 45.77 -9.59
C PHE A 405 21.23 44.27 -9.28
N ILE A 406 20.17 43.63 -9.80
CA ILE A 406 19.78 42.25 -9.43
C ILE A 406 20.56 41.16 -10.19
N ASN A 407 21.15 41.49 -11.34
CA ASN A 407 21.89 40.54 -12.21
C ASN A 407 23.42 40.68 -12.13
N SER A 408 23.96 41.25 -11.05
CA SER A 408 25.41 41.36 -10.86
C SER A 408 25.98 40.16 -10.08
N THR A 409 27.24 39.80 -10.32
CA THR A 409 27.93 38.68 -9.65
C THR A 409 27.97 38.82 -8.12
N ASN A 410 27.84 40.06 -7.62
CA ASN A 410 27.80 40.40 -6.20
C ASN A 410 26.46 41.07 -5.82
N ALA A 411 25.35 40.64 -6.43
CA ALA A 411 24.04 41.21 -6.16
C ALA A 411 23.62 40.97 -4.70
N VAL A 412 23.42 42.08 -3.98
CA VAL A 412 22.88 42.13 -2.62
C VAL A 412 21.40 41.70 -2.60
N ILE A 413 20.66 42.15 -3.61
CA ILE A 413 19.26 41.78 -3.83
C ILE A 413 19.19 40.85 -5.02
N ARG A 414 18.67 39.64 -4.82
CA ARG A 414 18.60 38.59 -5.83
C ARG A 414 17.15 38.33 -6.22
N GLU A 415 16.91 37.95 -7.46
CA GLU A 415 15.59 37.54 -7.94
C GLU A 415 15.48 36.02 -7.93
N TRP A 416 14.37 35.52 -7.38
CA TRP A 416 13.99 34.12 -7.43
C TRP A 416 12.49 34.04 -7.73
N ASP A 417 12.16 33.39 -8.86
CA ASP A 417 10.79 33.23 -9.34
C ASP A 417 9.97 34.54 -9.31
N GLY A 418 10.55 35.61 -9.87
CA GLY A 418 9.91 36.94 -9.93
C GLY A 418 9.90 37.73 -8.62
N THR A 419 10.31 37.12 -7.50
CA THR A 419 10.35 37.76 -6.18
C THR A 419 11.78 38.18 -5.82
N LEU A 420 11.92 39.37 -5.24
CA LEU A 420 13.21 39.89 -4.79
C LEU A 420 13.50 39.46 -3.35
N TYR A 421 14.70 38.96 -3.12
CA TYR A 421 15.18 38.52 -1.82
C TYR A 421 16.51 39.18 -1.45
N VAL A 422 16.75 39.31 -0.15
CA VAL A 422 18.03 39.71 0.43
C VAL A 422 18.50 38.63 1.40
N GLU A 423 19.78 38.30 1.36
CA GLU A 423 20.33 37.31 2.28
C GLU A 423 20.40 37.86 3.72
N ARG A 424 20.15 37.00 4.71
CA ARG A 424 20.06 37.36 6.13
C ARG A 424 21.24 38.18 6.63
N THR A 425 22.48 37.79 6.31
CA THR A 425 23.69 38.47 6.77
C THR A 425 23.99 39.75 6.00
N GLU A 426 23.54 39.86 4.76
CA GLU A 426 23.63 41.09 3.96
C GLU A 426 22.63 42.15 4.42
N PHE A 427 21.45 41.77 4.88
CA PHE A 427 20.37 42.73 5.19
C PHE A 427 20.81 43.83 6.19
N PRO A 428 21.38 43.51 7.37
CA PRO A 428 21.78 44.52 8.35
C PRO A 428 22.99 45.38 7.93
N LYS A 429 23.75 44.96 6.90
CA LYS A 429 24.90 45.74 6.40
C LYS A 429 24.45 46.95 5.59
N TRP A 430 23.30 46.84 4.93
CA TRP A 430 22.79 47.86 4.01
C TRP A 430 21.64 48.68 4.59
N PHE A 431 20.90 48.11 5.54
CA PHE A 431 19.75 48.73 6.16
C PHE A 431 19.83 48.60 7.68
N SER A 432 19.36 49.63 8.40
CA SER A 432 19.28 49.64 9.87
C SER A 432 18.17 48.70 10.34
N VAL A 433 18.43 47.40 10.24
CA VAL A 433 17.52 46.33 10.64
C VAL A 433 18.23 45.36 11.58
N TYR A 434 17.48 44.83 12.53
CA TYR A 434 17.90 43.76 13.42
C TYR A 434 17.00 42.54 13.19
N ILE A 435 17.61 41.35 13.06
CA ILE A 435 16.88 40.09 12.81
C ILE A 435 17.06 39.18 14.01
N SER A 436 15.95 38.81 14.66
CA SER A 436 15.90 37.81 15.73
C SER A 436 14.91 36.71 15.38
N GLU A 437 15.09 35.54 16.00
CA GLU A 437 14.23 34.39 15.78
C GLU A 437 13.80 33.76 17.09
N THR A 438 12.56 33.28 17.10
CA THR A 438 12.04 32.36 18.10
C THR A 438 11.83 30.99 17.46
N THR A 439 11.17 30.09 18.19
CA THR A 439 10.73 28.79 17.66
C THR A 439 9.61 28.92 16.62
N GLU A 440 8.82 30.00 16.68
CA GLU A 440 7.61 30.16 15.86
C GLU A 440 7.70 31.34 14.87
N GLU A 441 8.52 32.35 15.16
CA GLU A 441 8.53 33.61 14.44
C GLU A 441 9.96 34.07 14.11
N ILE A 442 10.10 34.74 12.97
CA ILE A 442 11.29 35.51 12.61
C ILE A 442 10.92 36.98 12.63
N HIS A 443 11.59 37.76 13.48
CA HIS A 443 11.35 39.19 13.63
C HIS A 443 12.41 39.98 12.87
N VAL A 444 11.96 40.92 12.03
CA VAL A 444 12.78 41.95 11.41
C VAL A 444 12.36 43.30 11.98
N ILE A 445 13.25 43.93 12.75
CA ILE A 445 12.98 45.17 13.45
C ILE A 445 13.79 46.28 12.79
N GLY A 446 13.10 47.31 12.29
CA GLY A 446 13.74 48.54 11.80
C GLY A 446 14.17 49.44 12.96
N GLN A 447 15.40 49.93 12.91
CA GLN A 447 15.97 50.87 13.89
C GLN A 447 15.82 52.32 13.45
#